data_AF-A0A7W9Q8U1-F1
#
_entry.id   AF-A0A7W9Q8U1-F1
#
_cell.length_a   1.000
_cell.length_b   1.000
_cell.length_c   1.000
_cell.angle_alpha   90.00
_cell.angle_beta   90.00
_cell.angle_gamma   90.00
#
_symmetry.space_group_name_H-M   'P 1'
#
loop_
_entity.id
_entity.type
_entity.pdbx_description
1 polymer ?
#
loop_
_entity_poly.entity_id
_entity_poly.type
_entity_poly.pdbx_seq_one_letter_code
_entity_poly.pdbx_strand_id
1 'polypeptide(L)'
;MNTETTHSAAIAAGAATATARAATEAIEVAGAGPRAAPAAATQPPAITQSTGPRPPAARIRAALTDRLAAHARQLPGGPCGDISSPQVLADRPDGTVVRLGSTVCKAHAADADQAELTIRLAIAAHPNLDTILLAPLATASSRRRTPPGARRPRSGPEVTSPPAGGPGSASPPAARPGGFAADPSLAPALLAPVHGGRLASLWPYGAPIAPDDREAVPWEALGGLLARLHQVPVGELPGPVPPMRGPAKVARALERLHAAPSTVAASPAARAVHAAARLLPDWARGAAPAPRADQLCHGDLHLGQLVSLCTSSDSASAASADARWLLIDVDDLGLGDPAWDLARPAAWFATGLLDAAEWTRLLTAYRAAGGPAAGVAGDPWPHLDIPARALTVQSAALGLLKAVAAVRELDEAEEAMVAACARMAGLPTAAGMGRPASA
;
A
#
# COMPACT_ATOMS: atom_id res chain seq x y z
N MET A 1 35.75 -45.40 18.43
CA MET A 1 34.58 -44.65 18.92
C MET A 1 35.01 -43.20 19.08
N ASN A 2 34.48 -42.34 18.20
CA ASN A 2 34.52 -40.87 18.15
C ASN A 2 34.80 -40.39 16.72
N THR A 3 33.73 -40.24 15.92
CA THR A 3 33.67 -39.36 14.73
C THR A 3 32.20 -39.28 14.26
N GLU A 4 31.35 -38.50 14.93
CA GLU A 4 29.97 -38.25 14.42
C GLU A 4 29.37 -36.90 14.84
N THR A 5 30.20 -35.87 15.06
CA THR A 5 29.71 -34.53 15.47
C THR A 5 30.03 -33.42 14.45
N THR A 6 30.65 -33.74 13.32
CA THR A 6 31.13 -32.71 12.37
C THR A 6 30.37 -32.62 11.03
N HIS A 7 29.28 -33.37 10.83
CA HIS A 7 28.50 -33.31 9.58
C HIS A 7 27.13 -32.60 9.68
N SER A 8 26.62 -32.31 10.88
CA SER A 8 25.37 -31.54 11.06
C SER A 8 25.56 -30.02 11.02
N ALA A 9 26.78 -29.51 11.21
CA ALA A 9 27.07 -28.08 11.20
C ALA A 9 27.43 -27.51 9.81
N ALA A 10 27.64 -28.36 8.80
CA ALA A 10 28.11 -27.94 7.47
C ALA A 10 27.00 -27.75 6.42
N ILE A 11 25.77 -28.23 6.67
CA ILE A 11 24.61 -27.99 5.79
C ILE A 11 23.91 -26.65 6.13
N ALA A 12 24.19 -26.09 7.31
CA ALA A 12 23.64 -24.82 7.80
C ALA A 12 24.31 -23.56 7.21
N ALA A 13 25.43 -23.67 6.50
CA ALA A 13 26.17 -22.53 5.96
C ALA A 13 25.84 -22.21 4.48
N GLY A 14 25.14 -23.10 3.76
CA GLY A 14 24.76 -22.92 2.36
C GLY A 14 23.37 -22.33 2.12
N ALA A 15 22.50 -22.34 3.13
CA ALA A 15 21.11 -21.84 3.06
C ALA A 15 20.99 -20.34 3.46
N ALA A 16 22.07 -19.73 3.95
CA ALA A 16 22.08 -18.35 4.45
C ALA A 16 22.14 -17.29 3.33
N THR A 17 22.46 -17.67 2.09
CA THR A 17 22.65 -16.72 0.98
C THR A 17 21.45 -16.66 0.01
N ALA A 18 20.54 -17.64 0.05
CA ALA A 18 19.36 -17.69 -0.84
C ALA A 18 18.22 -16.82 -0.30
N THR A 19 17.93 -16.97 1.00
CA THR A 19 16.82 -16.31 1.69
C THR A 19 16.82 -14.78 1.55
N ALA A 20 17.96 -14.13 1.35
CA ALA A 20 18.08 -12.67 1.27
C ALA A 20 17.41 -12.04 0.04
N ARG A 21 17.22 -12.77 -1.07
CA ARG A 21 16.72 -12.17 -2.33
C ARG A 21 15.19 -12.20 -2.48
N ALA A 22 14.52 -13.09 -1.77
CA ALA A 22 13.07 -13.33 -1.87
C ALA A 22 12.19 -12.18 -1.30
N ALA A 23 12.67 -11.44 -0.30
CA ALA A 23 11.90 -10.31 0.27
C ALA A 23 12.14 -8.98 -0.45
N THR A 24 13.26 -8.88 -1.17
CA THR A 24 13.71 -7.63 -1.80
C THR A 24 12.92 -7.30 -3.08
N GLU A 25 12.44 -8.28 -3.85
CA GLU A 25 11.89 -8.02 -5.20
C GLU A 25 10.37 -7.70 -5.25
N ALA A 26 9.68 -7.65 -4.10
CA ALA A 26 8.34 -7.05 -4.01
C ALA A 26 8.37 -5.50 -4.07
N ILE A 27 9.57 -4.89 -3.99
CA ILE A 27 9.81 -3.44 -3.97
C ILE A 27 10.96 -3.09 -4.95
N GLU A 28 10.58 -2.88 -6.22
CA GLU A 28 11.21 -1.97 -7.21
C GLU A 28 12.44 -2.32 -8.09
N VAL A 29 12.23 -2.04 -9.39
CA VAL A 29 13.09 -1.38 -10.42
C VAL A 29 14.30 -2.12 -11.01
N ALA A 30 14.14 -2.46 -12.30
CA ALA A 30 15.24 -2.53 -13.26
C ALA A 30 15.66 -1.11 -13.67
N GLY A 31 16.95 -0.78 -13.52
CA GLY A 31 17.47 0.52 -13.96
C GLY A 31 18.93 0.81 -13.64
N ALA A 32 19.83 -0.17 -13.70
CA ALA A 32 21.27 0.10 -13.73
C ALA A 32 22.01 -0.98 -14.54
N GLY A 33 22.42 -0.63 -15.75
CA GLY A 33 23.38 -1.44 -16.52
C GLY A 33 24.77 -1.42 -15.88
N PRO A 34 25.64 -2.40 -16.18
CA PRO A 34 26.92 -2.55 -15.50
C PRO A 34 27.89 -1.41 -15.83
N ARG A 35 28.56 -0.93 -14.78
CA ARG A 35 29.53 0.16 -14.78
C ARG A 35 30.90 -0.39 -15.23
N ALA A 36 31.34 -0.06 -16.45
CA ALA A 36 32.70 -0.32 -16.91
C ALA A 36 33.68 0.73 -16.36
N ALA A 37 34.88 0.29 -15.98
CA ALA A 37 36.00 1.12 -15.51
C ALA A 37 36.68 1.90 -16.68
N PRO A 38 37.49 2.94 -16.40
CA PRO A 38 37.65 4.09 -17.28
C PRO A 38 38.71 3.88 -18.37
N ALA A 39 38.37 4.24 -19.62
CA ALA A 39 39.33 4.42 -20.71
C ALA A 39 39.35 5.89 -21.14
N ALA A 40 40.53 6.33 -21.57
CA ALA A 40 40.97 7.71 -21.71
C ALA A 40 40.11 8.61 -22.62
N ALA A 41 40.20 9.91 -22.33
CA ALA A 41 39.50 11.01 -22.95
C ALA A 41 39.50 11.01 -24.48
N THR A 42 38.32 11.11 -25.08
CA THR A 42 38.12 11.73 -26.38
C THR A 42 36.74 12.37 -26.39
N GLN A 43 36.68 13.68 -26.63
CA GLN A 43 35.49 14.51 -26.57
C GLN A 43 34.54 14.16 -27.73
N PRO A 44 33.32 13.65 -27.51
CA PRO A 44 32.36 13.44 -28.59
C PRO A 44 31.68 14.77 -28.97
N PRO A 45 31.23 14.92 -30.23
CA PRO A 45 30.70 16.18 -30.73
C PRO A 45 29.35 16.52 -30.06
N ALA A 46 29.03 17.81 -30.03
CA ALA A 46 27.80 18.34 -29.44
C ALA A 46 26.55 17.61 -30.00
N ILE A 47 25.89 16.83 -29.12
CA ILE A 47 24.61 16.21 -29.42
C ILE A 47 23.54 17.32 -29.41
N THR A 48 23.03 17.64 -30.59
CA THR A 48 21.85 18.45 -30.81
C THR A 48 20.69 17.89 -29.97
N GLN A 49 20.06 18.73 -29.16
CA GLN A 49 18.93 18.35 -28.32
C GLN A 49 17.84 17.68 -29.18
N SER A 50 17.56 16.41 -28.91
CA SER A 50 16.47 15.68 -29.55
C SER A 50 15.13 16.32 -29.16
N THR A 51 14.48 16.98 -30.11
CA THR A 51 13.16 17.62 -30.00
C THR A 51 12.00 16.62 -30.21
N GLY A 52 12.24 15.33 -29.96
CA GLY A 52 11.20 14.31 -30.04
C GLY A 52 10.20 14.38 -28.86
N PRO A 53 8.93 13.96 -29.06
CA PRO A 53 7.98 13.87 -27.96
C PRO A 53 8.49 12.92 -26.87
N ARG A 54 8.69 13.44 -25.64
CA ARG A 54 9.09 12.62 -24.48
C ARG A 54 8.12 11.43 -24.27
N PRO A 55 8.60 10.25 -23.86
CA PRO A 55 7.73 9.12 -23.54
C PRO A 55 6.75 9.47 -22.40
N PRO A 56 5.55 8.85 -22.35
CA PRO A 56 4.48 9.22 -21.41
C PRO A 56 4.91 9.27 -19.94
N ALA A 57 5.68 8.28 -19.48
CA ALA A 57 6.21 8.23 -18.11
C ALA A 57 7.13 9.42 -17.79
N ALA A 58 8.03 9.80 -18.71
CA ALA A 58 8.91 10.96 -18.53
C ALA A 58 8.12 12.28 -18.45
N ARG A 59 6.97 12.38 -19.12
CA ARG A 59 6.07 13.55 -19.02
C ARG A 59 5.34 13.60 -17.68
N ILE A 60 4.88 12.46 -17.17
CA ILE A 60 4.28 12.39 -15.83
C ILE A 60 5.30 12.80 -14.77
N ARG A 61 6.51 12.24 -14.82
CA ARG A 61 7.60 12.60 -13.89
C ARG A 61 7.91 14.10 -13.93
N ALA A 62 8.05 14.68 -15.12
CA ALA A 62 8.27 16.12 -15.27
C ALA A 62 7.13 16.96 -14.67
N ALA A 63 5.87 16.59 -14.95
CA ALA A 63 4.71 17.29 -14.41
C ALA A 63 4.61 17.22 -12.87
N LEU A 64 5.02 16.09 -12.26
CA LEU A 64 5.09 15.94 -10.81
C LEU A 64 6.20 16.80 -10.20
N THR A 65 7.38 16.80 -10.82
CA THR A 65 8.48 17.70 -10.45
C THR A 65 8.05 19.16 -10.49
N ASP A 66 7.37 19.60 -11.56
CA ASP A 66 6.90 20.98 -11.70
C ASP A 66 5.91 21.37 -10.59
N ARG A 67 5.03 20.43 -10.20
CA ARG A 67 4.08 20.63 -9.09
C ARG A 67 4.76 20.73 -7.73
N LEU A 68 5.75 19.88 -7.49
CA LEU A 68 6.57 19.95 -6.27
C LEU A 68 7.30 21.28 -6.18
N ALA A 69 7.94 21.71 -7.28
CA ALA A 69 8.62 23.00 -7.34
C ALA A 69 7.64 24.18 -7.14
N ALA A 70 6.42 24.09 -7.68
CA ALA A 70 5.38 25.10 -7.47
C ALA A 70 4.90 25.14 -6.00
N HIS A 71 4.72 23.98 -5.37
CA HIS A 71 4.34 23.91 -3.95
C HIS A 71 5.44 24.44 -3.03
N ALA A 72 6.70 24.06 -3.27
CA ALA A 72 7.85 24.54 -2.50
C ALA A 72 7.97 26.08 -2.53
N ARG A 73 7.63 26.72 -3.66
CA ARG A 73 7.59 28.20 -3.79
C ARG A 73 6.49 28.87 -2.97
N GLN A 74 5.46 28.14 -2.53
CA GLN A 74 4.32 28.69 -1.78
C GLN A 74 4.48 28.59 -0.25
N LEU A 75 5.48 27.86 0.24
CA LEU A 75 5.72 27.72 1.69
C LEU A 75 6.37 28.99 2.27
N PRO A 76 5.91 29.50 3.43
CA PRO A 76 6.53 30.66 4.09
C PRO A 76 7.94 30.31 4.58
N GLY A 77 8.93 31.12 4.20
CA GLY A 77 10.35 30.78 4.31
C GLY A 77 10.82 30.19 2.99
N GLY A 78 11.40 31.05 2.14
CA GLY A 78 12.06 30.59 0.91
C GLY A 78 13.08 29.48 1.22
N PRO A 79 13.48 28.69 0.21
CA PRO A 79 14.17 27.41 0.42
C PRO A 79 15.38 27.59 1.36
N CYS A 80 15.20 27.18 2.62
CA CYS A 80 16.28 27.08 3.56
C CYS A 80 16.83 25.66 3.42
N GLY A 81 17.98 25.54 2.76
CA GLY A 81 18.63 24.27 2.51
C GLY A 81 18.42 23.78 1.07
N ASP A 82 19.54 23.38 0.48
CA ASP A 82 19.75 22.79 -0.85
C ASP A 82 18.46 22.27 -1.52
N ILE A 83 18.09 22.86 -2.67
CA ILE A 83 17.03 22.29 -3.53
C ILE A 83 17.63 21.02 -4.13
N SER A 84 17.59 19.93 -3.36
CA SER A 84 18.03 18.63 -3.81
C SER A 84 17.32 18.32 -5.12
N SER A 85 18.04 17.76 -6.09
CA SER A 85 17.44 17.37 -7.36
C SER A 85 16.21 16.47 -7.12
N PRO A 86 15.13 16.62 -7.91
CA PRO A 86 13.94 15.79 -7.78
C PRO A 86 14.30 14.30 -7.83
N GLN A 87 13.89 13.55 -6.81
CA GLN A 87 14.14 12.12 -6.71
C GLN A 87 12.87 11.36 -7.10
N VAL A 88 12.96 10.45 -8.08
CA VAL A 88 11.87 9.52 -8.38
C VAL A 88 11.93 8.40 -7.36
N LEU A 89 10.90 8.29 -6.52
CA LEU A 89 10.80 7.25 -5.51
C LEU A 89 10.07 6.01 -6.04
N ALA A 90 9.17 6.17 -7.01
CA ALA A 90 8.47 5.07 -7.68
C ALA A 90 8.02 5.52 -9.07
N ASP A 91 8.07 4.64 -10.06
CA ASP A 91 7.46 4.88 -11.37
C ASP A 91 6.83 3.62 -11.94
N ARG A 92 5.55 3.45 -11.63
CA ARG A 92 4.77 2.24 -11.91
C ARG A 92 3.41 2.61 -12.55
N PRO A 93 2.74 1.68 -13.24
CA PRO A 93 1.43 1.94 -13.84
C PRO A 93 0.36 2.38 -12.83
N ASP A 94 0.41 1.84 -11.61
CA ASP A 94 -0.48 2.14 -10.48
C ASP A 94 -0.10 3.43 -9.74
N GLY A 95 1.15 3.90 -9.85
CA GLY A 95 1.58 5.12 -9.15
C GLY A 95 2.93 5.65 -9.64
N THR A 96 3.05 6.97 -9.80
CA THR A 96 4.37 7.62 -9.95
C THR A 96 4.59 8.56 -8.78
N VAL A 97 5.71 8.40 -8.07
CA VAL A 97 6.03 9.14 -6.84
C VAL A 97 7.33 9.89 -7.04
N VAL A 98 7.30 11.19 -6.83
CA VAL A 98 8.48 12.08 -6.90
C VAL A 98 8.62 12.80 -5.57
N ARG A 99 9.85 12.95 -5.10
CA ARG A 99 10.21 13.68 -3.88
C ARG A 99 11.02 14.91 -4.24
N LEU A 100 10.76 16.00 -3.54
CA LEU A 100 11.58 17.20 -3.51
C LEU A 100 11.70 17.68 -2.06
N GLY A 101 12.91 17.60 -1.49
CA GLY A 101 13.16 17.91 -0.08
C GLY A 101 12.33 17.05 0.87
N SER A 102 11.48 17.68 1.68
CA SER A 102 10.58 17.03 2.64
C SER A 102 9.17 16.76 2.09
N THR A 103 8.92 17.02 0.80
CA THR A 103 7.60 16.85 0.16
C THR A 103 7.63 15.75 -0.89
N VAL A 104 6.54 14.99 -0.95
CA VAL A 104 6.28 13.95 -1.95
C VAL A 104 5.05 14.31 -2.77
N CYS A 105 5.10 14.08 -4.07
CA CYS A 105 3.97 14.18 -4.98
C CYS A 105 3.73 12.84 -5.64
N LYS A 106 2.52 12.32 -5.48
CA LYS A 106 2.08 11.04 -6.04
C LYS A 106 1.08 11.31 -7.16
N ALA A 107 1.36 10.84 -8.37
CA ALA A 107 0.35 10.60 -9.38
C ALA A 107 -0.30 9.24 -9.11
N HIS A 108 -1.62 9.22 -8.95
CA HIS A 108 -2.42 8.01 -8.76
C HIS A 108 -2.66 7.29 -10.09
N ALA A 109 -3.11 6.04 -10.06
CA ALA A 109 -3.42 5.27 -11.27
C ALA A 109 -4.31 6.05 -12.25
N ALA A 110 -4.12 5.83 -13.55
CA ALA A 110 -4.86 6.57 -14.58
C ALA A 110 -6.36 6.23 -14.60
N ASP A 111 -6.73 5.06 -14.09
CA ASP A 111 -8.09 4.55 -13.93
C ASP A 111 -8.65 4.78 -12.52
N ALA A 112 -7.97 5.57 -11.68
CA ALA A 112 -8.49 5.90 -10.35
C ALA A 112 -9.77 6.75 -10.44
N ASP A 113 -10.84 6.29 -9.81
CA ASP A 113 -12.06 7.08 -9.65
C ASP A 113 -11.80 8.31 -8.78
N GLN A 114 -12.13 9.49 -9.30
CA GLN A 114 -11.85 10.76 -8.64
C GLN A 114 -12.65 10.93 -7.33
N ALA A 115 -13.90 10.48 -7.30
CA ALA A 115 -14.75 10.62 -6.13
C ALA A 115 -14.28 9.69 -5.00
N GLU A 116 -14.01 8.42 -5.31
CA GLU A 116 -13.45 7.47 -4.34
C GLU A 116 -12.11 7.95 -3.79
N LEU A 117 -11.21 8.41 -4.66
CA LEU A 117 -9.90 8.90 -4.26
C LEU A 117 -9.99 10.14 -3.38
N THR A 118 -10.92 11.06 -3.69
CA THR A 118 -11.17 12.25 -2.84
C THR A 118 -11.59 11.83 -1.43
N ILE A 119 -12.49 10.85 -1.32
CA ILE A 119 -12.96 10.34 -0.01
C ILE A 119 -11.80 9.67 0.74
N ARG A 120 -10.99 8.84 0.08
CA ARG A 120 -9.81 8.19 0.70
C ARG A 120 -8.79 9.20 1.22
N LEU A 121 -8.53 10.26 0.47
CA LEU A 121 -7.66 11.35 0.92
C LEU A 121 -8.25 12.13 2.10
N ALA A 122 -9.57 12.33 2.11
CA ALA A 122 -10.26 12.95 3.24
C ALA A 122 -10.19 12.07 4.50
N ILE A 123 -10.36 10.75 4.37
CA ILE A 123 -10.19 9.79 5.46
C ILE A 123 -8.74 9.82 5.98
N ALA A 124 -7.76 9.85 5.08
CA ALA A 124 -6.34 9.92 5.44
C ALA A 124 -5.97 11.19 6.22
N ALA A 125 -6.69 12.29 5.99
CA ALA A 125 -6.53 13.56 6.70
C ALA A 125 -7.42 13.69 7.95
N HIS A 126 -8.20 12.66 8.29
CA HIS A 126 -9.15 12.73 9.39
C HIS A 126 -8.45 12.57 10.75
N PRO A 127 -8.80 13.36 11.79
CA PRO A 127 -8.11 13.33 13.09
C PRO A 127 -8.02 11.95 13.76
N ASN A 128 -9.06 11.10 13.59
CA ASN A 128 -9.05 9.73 14.11
C ASN A 128 -7.94 8.84 13.50
N LEU A 129 -7.32 9.28 12.39
CA LEU A 129 -6.29 8.55 11.64
C LEU A 129 -4.91 9.21 11.76
N ASP A 130 -4.75 10.35 12.45
CA ASP A 130 -3.50 11.12 12.48
C ASP A 130 -2.29 10.32 12.97
N THR A 131 -2.52 9.34 13.86
CA THR A 131 -1.51 8.43 14.41
C THR A 131 -1.45 7.07 13.70
N ILE A 132 -2.15 6.92 12.58
CA ILE A 132 -2.29 5.66 11.85
C ILE A 132 -1.84 5.83 10.40
N LEU A 133 -2.39 6.82 9.72
CA LEU A 133 -2.08 7.17 8.34
C LEU A 133 -1.22 8.44 8.31
N LEU A 134 -0.31 8.53 7.35
CA LEU A 134 0.33 9.80 7.04
C LEU A 134 -0.68 10.72 6.36
N ALA A 135 -0.98 11.88 6.93
CA ALA A 135 -1.94 12.80 6.34
C ALA A 135 -1.40 13.50 5.07
N PRO A 136 -2.22 13.70 4.02
CA PRO A 136 -1.82 14.47 2.86
C PRO A 136 -1.68 15.97 3.18
N LEU A 137 -0.82 16.68 2.46
CA LEU A 137 -0.63 18.12 2.60
C LEU A 137 -1.82 18.87 1.99
N ALA A 138 -2.33 19.85 2.72
CA ALA A 138 -3.36 20.76 2.23
C ALA A 138 -2.82 21.67 1.10
N THR A 139 -3.59 21.83 0.04
CA THR A 139 -3.26 22.76 -1.06
C THR A 139 -3.69 24.19 -0.69
N ALA A 140 -2.96 25.24 -1.08
CA ALA A 140 -3.26 26.61 -0.69
C ALA A 140 -4.67 27.11 -1.09
N SER A 141 -5.36 26.42 -2.00
CA SER A 141 -6.77 26.67 -2.33
C SER A 141 -7.73 26.32 -1.17
N SER A 142 -7.28 25.53 -0.19
CA SER A 142 -8.03 25.19 1.04
C SER A 142 -7.88 26.20 2.17
N ARG A 143 -6.86 27.08 2.13
CA ARG A 143 -6.76 28.20 3.06
C ARG A 143 -7.77 29.25 2.63
N ARG A 144 -9.04 29.04 2.97
CA ARG A 144 -10.04 30.11 2.93
C ARG A 144 -9.46 31.26 3.76
N ARG A 145 -9.09 32.35 3.07
CA ARG A 145 -8.73 33.62 3.69
C ARG A 145 -9.84 33.95 4.69
N THR A 146 -9.52 34.01 5.97
CA THR A 146 -10.36 34.67 6.95
C THR A 146 -10.64 36.08 6.42
N PRO A 147 -11.89 36.51 6.23
CA PRO A 147 -12.16 37.90 5.90
C PRO A 147 -11.66 38.76 7.06
N PRO A 148 -10.92 39.84 6.83
CA PRO A 148 -10.56 40.74 7.91
C PRO A 148 -11.82 41.45 8.41
N GLY A 149 -12.20 41.16 9.66
CA GLY A 149 -13.04 42.03 10.49
C GLY A 149 -14.54 42.03 10.21
N ALA A 150 -15.26 41.04 10.74
CA ALA A 150 -16.66 41.25 11.12
C ALA A 150 -16.71 41.74 12.58
N ARG A 151 -16.98 43.03 12.75
CA ARG A 151 -17.22 43.69 14.04
C ARG A 151 -18.21 42.90 14.89
N ARG A 152 -17.88 42.74 16.18
CA ARG A 152 -18.80 42.33 17.27
C ARG A 152 -20.13 43.09 17.17
N PRO A 153 -21.30 42.44 17.22
CA PRO A 153 -22.51 43.14 17.59
C PRO A 153 -22.47 43.43 19.09
N ARG A 154 -22.81 44.68 19.43
CA ARG A 154 -22.91 45.17 20.80
C ARG A 154 -24.13 44.54 21.47
N SER A 155 -23.94 44.15 22.72
CA SER A 155 -24.96 43.77 23.70
C SER A 155 -25.95 44.91 23.97
N GLY A 156 -27.24 44.56 24.06
CA GLY A 156 -28.37 45.40 24.48
C GLY A 156 -29.62 44.52 24.75
N PRO A 157 -30.57 44.96 25.59
CA PRO A 157 -30.97 44.19 26.77
C PRO A 157 -32.25 43.34 26.65
N GLU A 158 -32.31 42.43 27.62
CA GLU A 158 -33.37 41.56 28.13
C GLU A 158 -34.81 42.10 28.10
N VAL A 159 -35.76 41.32 27.55
CA VAL A 159 -37.22 41.46 27.78
C VAL A 159 -37.91 40.07 27.79
N THR A 160 -38.21 39.61 29.01
CA THR A 160 -39.39 38.86 29.52
C THR A 160 -40.22 37.92 28.62
N SER A 161 -40.34 36.66 29.07
CA SER A 161 -41.50 35.73 28.86
C SER A 161 -42.75 36.20 29.66
N PRO A 162 -43.99 35.59 29.62
CA PRO A 162 -44.43 34.20 29.27
C PRO A 162 -45.88 34.13 28.64
N PRO A 163 -46.77 33.10 28.81
CA PRO A 163 -46.65 31.64 29.02
C PRO A 163 -47.47 30.72 28.03
N ALA A 164 -47.09 29.44 28.04
CA ALA A 164 -47.79 28.15 27.87
C ALA A 164 -49.16 27.96 27.15
N GLY A 165 -49.24 26.89 26.32
CA GLY A 165 -50.48 26.19 25.99
C GLY A 165 -50.31 24.94 25.08
N GLY A 166 -50.51 23.73 25.65
CA GLY A 166 -51.18 22.57 25.00
C GLY A 166 -50.36 21.54 24.20
N PRO A 167 -50.55 20.21 24.43
CA PRO A 167 -49.80 19.15 23.76
C PRO A 167 -50.50 18.67 22.47
N GLY A 168 -49.72 18.49 21.39
CA GLY A 168 -50.20 17.95 20.11
C GLY A 168 -49.19 16.95 19.54
N SER A 169 -49.54 15.67 19.64
CA SER A 169 -48.89 14.52 19.00
C SER A 169 -48.93 14.66 17.47
N ALA A 170 -47.77 14.67 16.81
CA ALA A 170 -47.66 14.40 15.38
C ALA A 170 -46.35 13.65 15.07
N SER A 171 -46.48 12.40 14.64
CA SER A 171 -45.40 11.58 14.07
C SER A 171 -44.88 12.22 12.76
N PRO A 172 -43.57 12.20 12.48
CA PRO A 172 -43.07 12.60 11.17
C PRO A 172 -43.13 11.42 10.17
N PRO A 173 -43.33 11.69 8.87
CA PRO A 173 -43.41 10.67 7.84
C PRO A 173 -42.04 10.09 7.47
N ALA A 174 -42.06 8.86 6.97
CA ALA A 174 -40.91 8.09 6.48
C ALA A 174 -40.03 8.90 5.51
N ALA A 175 -38.74 9.01 5.84
CA ALA A 175 -37.72 9.59 4.98
C ALA A 175 -37.48 8.69 3.76
N ARG A 176 -37.65 9.26 2.56
CA ARG A 176 -37.14 8.71 1.30
C ARG A 176 -35.60 8.72 1.33
N PRO A 177 -34.89 7.81 0.61
CA PRO A 177 -33.44 7.82 0.56
C PRO A 177 -32.98 9.05 -0.22
N GLY A 178 -32.59 10.10 0.50
CA GLY A 178 -31.97 11.29 -0.05
C GLY A 178 -30.55 10.98 -0.50
N GLY A 179 -30.22 11.32 -1.74
CA GLY A 179 -28.85 11.31 -2.23
C GLY A 179 -27.97 12.20 -1.34
N PHE A 180 -26.92 11.61 -0.78
CA PHE A 180 -25.95 12.32 0.03
C PHE A 180 -25.07 13.17 -0.90
N ALA A 181 -25.23 14.49 -0.82
CA ALA A 181 -24.27 15.43 -1.39
C ALA A 181 -23.02 15.43 -0.50
N ALA A 182 -21.86 15.15 -1.09
CA ALA A 182 -20.57 15.23 -0.40
C ALA A 182 -20.38 16.62 0.25
N ASP A 183 -19.88 16.64 1.49
CA ASP A 183 -19.57 17.89 2.22
C ASP A 183 -18.49 18.70 1.47
N PRO A 184 -18.80 19.92 0.99
CA PRO A 184 -17.86 20.76 0.26
C PRO A 184 -16.76 21.40 1.13
N SER A 185 -16.73 21.15 2.45
CA SER A 185 -15.71 21.69 3.36
C SER A 185 -14.39 20.90 3.39
N LEU A 186 -14.39 19.68 2.84
CA LEU A 186 -13.17 18.89 2.58
C LEU A 186 -12.49 19.41 1.32
N ALA A 187 -11.71 20.47 1.46
CA ALA A 187 -10.93 20.98 0.35
C ALA A 187 -10.01 19.86 -0.18
N PRO A 188 -10.03 19.56 -1.49
CA PRO A 188 -9.31 18.41 -2.00
C PRO A 188 -7.80 18.59 -1.82
N ALA A 189 -7.17 17.58 -1.20
CA ALA A 189 -5.73 17.35 -1.30
C ALA A 189 -5.30 16.96 -2.74
N LEU A 190 -6.28 16.71 -3.62
CA LEU A 190 -6.06 16.49 -5.04
C LEU A 190 -5.67 17.79 -5.74
N LEU A 191 -4.57 17.70 -6.46
CA LEU A 191 -4.15 18.67 -7.45
C LEU A 191 -4.87 18.41 -8.77
N ALA A 192 -4.95 19.44 -9.63
CA ALA A 192 -5.46 19.30 -11.00
C ALA A 192 -4.80 18.10 -11.72
N PRO A 193 -5.46 17.42 -12.67
CA PRO A 193 -4.87 16.27 -13.36
C PRO A 193 -3.49 16.58 -13.98
N VAL A 194 -2.55 15.63 -13.89
CA VAL A 194 -1.27 15.66 -14.61
C VAL A 194 -1.42 15.04 -16.01
N HIS A 195 -0.33 15.01 -16.78
CA HIS A 195 -0.31 14.40 -18.11
C HIS A 195 -0.85 12.96 -18.07
N GLY A 196 -1.67 12.59 -19.06
CA GLY A 196 -2.35 11.29 -19.09
C GLY A 196 -3.60 11.19 -18.20
N GLY A 197 -4.12 12.32 -17.71
CA GLY A 197 -5.38 12.37 -16.94
C GLY A 197 -5.26 11.91 -15.49
N ARG A 198 -4.05 11.51 -15.05
CA ARG A 198 -3.83 11.01 -13.69
C ARG A 198 -4.05 12.11 -12.66
N LEU A 199 -4.76 11.79 -11.58
CA LEU A 199 -4.89 12.67 -10.42
C LEU A 199 -3.59 12.69 -9.63
N ALA A 200 -3.30 13.79 -8.91
CA ALA A 200 -2.10 13.90 -8.11
C ALA A 200 -2.38 14.44 -6.70
N SER A 201 -1.61 14.03 -5.70
CA SER A 201 -1.71 14.50 -4.30
C SER A 201 -0.33 14.77 -3.70
N LEU A 202 -0.28 15.60 -2.65
CA LEU A 202 0.93 15.98 -1.94
C LEU A 202 0.98 15.39 -0.54
N TRP A 203 2.16 15.02 -0.08
CA TRP A 203 2.38 14.35 1.20
C TRP A 203 3.69 14.83 1.84
N PRO A 204 3.80 14.81 3.18
CA PRO A 204 5.11 14.85 3.83
C PRO A 204 5.96 13.63 3.39
N TYR A 205 7.27 13.77 3.40
CA TYR A 205 8.16 12.62 3.25
C TYR A 205 8.32 11.91 4.59
N GLY A 206 7.97 10.62 4.64
CA GLY A 206 8.39 9.69 5.68
C GLY A 206 9.47 8.74 5.15
N ALA A 207 10.40 8.34 6.02
CA ALA A 207 11.47 7.42 5.65
C ALA A 207 10.89 5.98 5.57
N PRO A 208 10.89 5.34 4.39
CA PRO A 208 10.43 3.96 4.26
C PRO A 208 11.43 2.99 4.88
N ILE A 209 10.98 1.77 5.16
CA ILE A 209 11.88 0.65 5.47
C ILE A 209 12.73 0.35 4.24
N ALA A 210 14.05 0.18 4.42
CA ALA A 210 14.94 -0.23 3.35
C ALA A 210 14.57 -1.67 2.90
N PRO A 211 14.42 -1.94 1.59
CA PRO A 211 13.97 -3.25 1.10
C PRO A 211 14.82 -4.44 1.58
N ASP A 212 16.11 -4.21 1.80
CA ASP A 212 17.08 -5.24 2.20
C ASP A 212 17.26 -5.37 3.72
N ASP A 213 16.59 -4.54 4.51
CA ASP A 213 16.73 -4.51 5.97
C ASP A 213 15.53 -5.18 6.66
N ARG A 214 15.61 -6.52 6.76
CA ARG A 214 14.57 -7.34 7.40
C ARG A 214 14.48 -7.08 8.90
N GLU A 215 15.61 -6.88 9.57
CA GLU A 215 15.65 -6.65 11.01
C GLU A 215 15.02 -5.31 11.40
N ALA A 216 15.01 -4.34 10.47
CA ALA A 216 14.33 -3.07 10.66
C ALA A 216 12.80 -3.14 10.57
N VAL A 217 12.19 -4.26 10.19
CA VAL A 217 10.72 -4.34 10.07
C VAL A 217 10.09 -4.29 11.47
N PRO A 218 9.30 -3.25 11.80
CA PRO A 218 8.75 -3.06 13.13
C PRO A 218 7.42 -3.81 13.25
N TRP A 219 7.48 -5.14 13.28
CA TRP A 219 6.31 -6.03 13.28
C TRP A 219 5.27 -5.68 14.35
N GLU A 220 5.69 -5.29 15.55
CA GLU A 220 4.77 -4.87 16.61
C GLU A 220 4.08 -3.54 16.30
N ALA A 221 4.82 -2.57 15.76
CA ALA A 221 4.25 -1.29 15.35
C ALA A 221 3.23 -1.49 14.23
N LEU A 222 3.54 -2.35 13.26
CA LEU A 222 2.63 -2.73 12.19
C LEU A 222 1.34 -3.37 12.75
N GLY A 223 1.48 -4.35 13.64
CA GLY A 223 0.33 -5.00 14.28
C GLY A 223 -0.55 -4.01 15.04
N GLY A 224 0.06 -3.12 15.82
CA GLY A 224 -0.64 -2.05 16.52
C GLY A 224 -1.33 -1.05 15.57
N LEU A 225 -0.70 -0.67 14.46
CA LEU A 225 -1.28 0.22 13.45
C LEU A 225 -2.53 -0.37 12.81
N LEU A 226 -2.45 -1.64 12.36
CA LEU A 226 -3.59 -2.32 11.75
C LEU A 226 -4.74 -2.50 12.73
N ALA A 227 -4.45 -2.90 13.97
CA ALA A 227 -5.48 -3.05 15.00
C ALA A 227 -6.23 -1.73 15.25
N ARG A 228 -5.50 -0.60 15.33
CA ARG A 228 -6.13 0.72 15.47
C ARG A 228 -6.94 1.11 14.24
N LEU A 229 -6.43 0.85 13.03
CA LEU A 229 -7.14 1.13 11.78
C LEU A 229 -8.50 0.41 11.74
N HIS A 230 -8.52 -0.88 12.09
CA HIS A 230 -9.72 -1.72 12.05
C HIS A 230 -10.75 -1.39 13.15
N GLN A 231 -10.36 -0.59 14.14
CA GLN A 231 -11.22 -0.12 15.23
C GLN A 231 -11.77 1.29 14.98
N VAL A 232 -11.36 1.96 13.91
CA VAL A 232 -11.88 3.30 13.59
C VAL A 232 -13.40 3.23 13.37
N PRO A 233 -14.19 4.07 14.06
CA PRO A 233 -15.63 4.12 13.87
C PRO A 233 -15.97 4.71 12.49
N VAL A 234 -16.30 3.84 11.54
CA VAL A 234 -16.56 4.23 10.13
C VAL A 234 -17.67 5.28 10.02
N GLY A 235 -18.66 5.26 10.93
CA GLY A 235 -19.75 6.25 10.96
C GLY A 235 -19.31 7.68 11.25
N GLU A 236 -18.09 7.90 11.73
CA GLU A 236 -17.50 9.22 11.96
C GLU A 236 -16.65 9.71 10.78
N LEU A 237 -16.41 8.86 9.78
CA LEU A 237 -15.55 9.17 8.64
C LEU A 237 -16.30 9.89 7.53
N PRO A 238 -15.61 10.71 6.71
CA PRO A 238 -16.20 11.27 5.51
C PRO A 238 -16.60 10.15 4.54
N GLY A 239 -17.78 10.26 3.93
CA GLY A 239 -18.36 9.16 3.17
C GLY A 239 -19.32 9.57 2.05
N PRO A 240 -19.89 8.56 1.34
CA PRO A 240 -19.80 7.13 1.64
C PRO A 240 -18.40 6.53 1.43
N VAL A 241 -17.91 5.73 2.39
CA VAL A 241 -16.57 5.11 2.31
C VAL A 241 -16.55 4.05 1.19
N PRO A 242 -15.63 4.12 0.22
CA PRO A 242 -15.51 3.13 -0.85
C PRO A 242 -15.16 1.74 -0.31
N PRO A 243 -15.41 0.65 -1.06
CA PRO A 243 -14.91 -0.67 -0.69
C PRO A 243 -13.38 -0.72 -0.74
N MET A 244 -12.77 -1.52 0.13
CA MET A 244 -11.35 -1.87 0.00
C MET A 244 -11.14 -2.80 -1.20
N ARG A 245 -9.93 -2.80 -1.76
CA ARG A 245 -9.69 -3.40 -3.09
C ARG A 245 -9.04 -4.79 -3.08
N GLY A 246 -8.81 -5.42 -1.94
CA GLY A 246 -8.20 -6.75 -1.83
C GLY A 246 -8.79 -7.80 -2.81
N PRO A 247 -10.07 -8.17 -2.71
CA PRO A 247 -10.71 -9.11 -3.64
C PRO A 247 -10.68 -8.65 -5.11
N ALA A 248 -10.85 -7.35 -5.36
CA ALA A 248 -10.78 -6.78 -6.71
C ALA A 248 -9.38 -6.91 -7.31
N LYS A 249 -8.32 -6.80 -6.51
CA LYS A 249 -6.93 -7.01 -6.94
C LYS A 249 -6.64 -8.47 -7.26
N VAL A 250 -7.23 -9.42 -6.53
CA VAL A 250 -7.20 -10.84 -6.89
C VAL A 250 -7.86 -11.07 -8.26
N ALA A 251 -9.06 -10.53 -8.46
CA ALA A 251 -9.78 -10.62 -9.74
C ALA A 251 -8.92 -10.08 -10.88
N ARG A 252 -8.39 -8.87 -10.71
CA ARG A 252 -7.55 -8.19 -11.70
C ARG A 252 -6.27 -8.95 -12.03
N ALA A 253 -5.63 -9.56 -11.04
CA ALA A 253 -4.43 -10.37 -11.26
C ALA A 253 -4.76 -11.62 -12.10
N LEU A 254 -5.88 -12.29 -11.81
CA LEU A 254 -6.33 -13.47 -12.55
C LEU A 254 -6.76 -13.13 -13.99
N GLU A 255 -7.47 -12.02 -14.19
CA GLU A 255 -7.81 -11.51 -15.53
C GLU A 255 -6.56 -11.24 -16.36
N ARG A 256 -5.55 -10.58 -15.78
CA ARG A 256 -4.28 -10.29 -16.45
C ARG A 256 -3.51 -11.56 -16.79
N LEU A 257 -3.49 -12.54 -15.89
CA LEU A 257 -2.86 -13.83 -16.16
C LEU A 257 -3.59 -14.59 -17.27
N HIS A 258 -4.93 -14.54 -17.29
CA HIS A 258 -5.75 -15.16 -18.34
C HIS A 258 -5.52 -14.51 -19.71
N ALA A 259 -5.34 -13.19 -19.75
CA ALA A 259 -5.07 -12.43 -20.97
C ALA A 259 -3.59 -12.44 -21.41
N ALA A 260 -2.70 -13.10 -20.67
CA ALA A 260 -1.29 -13.20 -21.02
C ALA A 260 -1.07 -14.04 -22.30
N PRO A 261 0.08 -13.89 -22.98
CA PRO A 261 0.42 -14.73 -24.14
C PRO A 261 0.26 -16.23 -23.83
N SER A 262 -0.16 -17.01 -24.82
CA SER A 262 -0.47 -18.44 -24.65
C SER A 262 0.69 -19.25 -24.07
N THR A 263 1.93 -18.85 -24.35
CA THR A 263 3.15 -19.45 -23.76
C THR A 263 3.17 -19.35 -22.24
N VAL A 264 2.68 -18.25 -21.68
CA VAL A 264 2.57 -18.01 -20.23
C VAL A 264 1.30 -18.65 -19.68
N ALA A 265 0.15 -18.40 -20.32
CA ALA A 265 -1.15 -18.87 -19.87
C ALA A 265 -1.25 -20.40 -19.85
N ALA A 266 -0.56 -21.09 -20.78
CA ALA A 266 -0.49 -22.54 -20.83
C ALA A 266 0.68 -23.13 -20.00
N SER A 267 1.43 -22.32 -19.25
CA SER A 267 2.53 -22.83 -18.42
C SER A 267 2.01 -23.69 -17.25
N PRO A 268 2.79 -24.67 -16.75
CA PRO A 268 2.44 -25.42 -15.54
C PRO A 268 2.16 -24.51 -14.33
N ALA A 269 2.94 -23.43 -14.19
CA ALA A 269 2.76 -22.45 -13.13
C ALA A 269 1.41 -21.73 -13.22
N ALA A 270 1.04 -21.21 -14.40
CA ALA A 270 -0.27 -20.58 -14.60
C ALA A 270 -1.44 -21.56 -14.36
N ARG A 271 -1.29 -22.82 -14.77
CA ARG A 271 -2.29 -23.86 -14.45
C ARG A 271 -2.46 -24.08 -12.95
N ALA A 272 -1.37 -24.09 -12.18
CA ALA A 272 -1.41 -24.21 -10.73
C ALA A 272 -2.14 -23.02 -10.08
N VAL A 273 -1.83 -21.80 -10.52
CA VAL A 273 -2.50 -20.57 -10.04
C VAL A 273 -4.01 -20.62 -10.34
N HIS A 274 -4.41 -20.94 -11.57
CA HIS A 274 -5.83 -21.05 -11.92
C HIS A 274 -6.54 -22.19 -11.18
N ALA A 275 -5.87 -23.31 -10.92
CA ALA A 275 -6.43 -24.41 -10.16
C ALA A 275 -6.65 -24.04 -8.69
N ALA A 276 -5.68 -23.40 -8.05
CA ALA A 276 -5.82 -22.87 -6.71
C ALA A 276 -6.94 -21.82 -6.63
N ALA A 277 -7.01 -20.91 -7.61
CA ALA A 277 -8.07 -19.89 -7.66
C ALA A 277 -9.47 -20.52 -7.66
N ARG A 278 -9.70 -21.62 -8.39
CA ARG A 278 -11.01 -22.30 -8.42
C ARG A 278 -11.46 -22.87 -7.07
N LEU A 279 -10.56 -23.05 -6.12
CA LEU A 279 -10.89 -23.52 -4.76
C LEU A 279 -11.27 -22.37 -3.83
N LEU A 280 -11.06 -21.12 -4.23
CA LEU A 280 -11.45 -19.96 -3.44
C LEU A 280 -12.94 -19.65 -3.63
N PRO A 281 -13.64 -19.22 -2.58
CA PRO A 281 -15.01 -18.76 -2.71
C PRO A 281 -15.08 -17.52 -3.62
N ASP A 282 -16.22 -17.35 -4.30
CA ASP A 282 -16.40 -16.30 -5.31
C ASP A 282 -16.12 -14.89 -4.77
N TRP A 283 -16.50 -14.63 -3.52
CA TRP A 283 -16.26 -13.33 -2.89
C TRP A 283 -14.78 -13.01 -2.72
N ALA A 284 -13.93 -14.02 -2.46
CA ALA A 284 -12.49 -13.82 -2.31
C ALA A 284 -11.80 -13.54 -3.65
N ARG A 285 -12.47 -13.87 -4.76
CA ARG A 285 -12.04 -13.61 -6.13
C ARG A 285 -12.65 -12.34 -6.73
N GLY A 286 -13.39 -11.56 -5.95
CA GLY A 286 -14.10 -10.38 -6.43
C GLY A 286 -15.28 -10.70 -7.37
N ALA A 287 -15.75 -11.96 -7.41
CA ALA A 287 -16.87 -12.39 -8.25
C ALA A 287 -18.23 -12.33 -7.52
N ALA A 288 -18.23 -12.09 -6.22
CA ALA A 288 -19.43 -11.90 -5.39
C ALA A 288 -19.15 -10.91 -4.25
N PRO A 289 -20.18 -10.31 -3.62
CA PRO A 289 -20.01 -9.47 -2.43
C PRO A 289 -19.36 -10.23 -1.27
N ALA A 290 -18.48 -9.57 -0.53
CA ALA A 290 -17.87 -10.13 0.68
C ALA A 290 -18.93 -10.34 1.79
N PRO A 291 -18.87 -11.44 2.56
CA PRO A 291 -19.76 -11.67 3.70
C PRO A 291 -19.62 -10.62 4.80
N ARG A 292 -18.42 -10.05 4.95
CA ARG A 292 -18.07 -9.00 5.91
C ARG A 292 -17.36 -7.86 5.16
N ALA A 293 -17.85 -6.64 5.35
CA ALA A 293 -17.31 -5.44 4.70
C ALA A 293 -17.68 -4.17 5.50
N ASP A 294 -17.57 -4.23 6.82
CA ASP A 294 -18.07 -3.21 7.77
C ASP A 294 -16.93 -2.45 8.47
N GLN A 295 -15.67 -2.82 8.25
CA GLN A 295 -14.51 -2.21 8.91
C GLN A 295 -13.59 -1.52 7.91
N LEU A 296 -12.96 -0.44 8.36
CA LEU A 296 -11.95 0.26 7.58
C LEU A 296 -10.69 -0.62 7.48
N CYS A 297 -10.28 -0.94 6.26
CA CYS A 297 -9.10 -1.74 5.93
C CYS A 297 -8.21 -0.94 4.98
N HIS A 298 -6.90 -1.13 5.08
CA HIS A 298 -5.88 -0.57 4.19
C HIS A 298 -6.06 -1.07 2.76
N GLY A 299 -6.34 -2.37 2.58
CA GLY A 299 -6.80 -2.94 1.32
C GLY A 299 -5.72 -3.47 0.38
N ASP A 300 -4.44 -3.08 0.55
CA ASP A 300 -3.29 -3.73 -0.10
C ASP A 300 -1.99 -3.55 0.69
N LEU A 301 -2.04 -3.82 1.99
CA LEU A 301 -0.89 -3.63 2.86
C LEU A 301 0.36 -4.38 2.37
N HIS A 302 1.48 -3.67 2.24
CA HIS A 302 2.82 -4.22 2.09
C HIS A 302 3.87 -3.40 2.87
N LEU A 303 5.02 -3.99 3.20
CA LEU A 303 6.01 -3.36 4.10
C LEU A 303 6.55 -2.02 3.59
N GLY A 304 6.67 -1.85 2.27
CA GLY A 304 7.02 -0.57 1.64
C GLY A 304 6.00 0.57 1.84
N GLN A 305 4.83 0.30 2.44
CA GLN A 305 3.83 1.31 2.82
C GLN A 305 3.93 1.70 4.30
N LEU A 306 4.98 1.25 5.00
CA LEU A 306 5.28 1.71 6.34
C LEU A 306 6.40 2.74 6.29
N VAL A 307 6.15 3.91 6.86
CA VAL A 307 7.13 4.99 6.94
C VAL A 307 7.31 5.47 8.37
N SER A 308 8.53 5.85 8.71
CA SER A 308 8.84 6.51 9.97
C SER A 308 8.95 8.02 9.76
N LEU A 309 8.37 8.78 10.69
CA LEU A 309 8.68 10.20 10.85
C LEU A 309 9.71 10.33 11.97
N CYS A 310 10.94 10.70 11.63
CA CYS A 310 11.96 11.04 12.62
C CYS A 310 11.61 12.40 13.24
N THR A 311 11.46 12.44 14.56
CA THR A 311 11.10 13.64 15.32
C THR A 311 12.32 14.46 15.77
N SER A 312 13.53 13.90 15.68
CA SER A 312 14.80 14.57 16.04
C SER A 312 15.64 14.94 14.82
N SER A 313 16.28 16.10 14.87
CA SER A 313 17.24 16.60 13.86
C SER A 313 18.55 15.80 13.80
N ASP A 314 18.73 14.81 14.68
CA ASP A 314 19.91 13.95 14.70
C ASP A 314 19.68 12.74 13.81
N SER A 315 20.13 12.87 12.57
CA SER A 315 20.09 11.86 11.51
C SER A 315 21.10 10.74 11.77
N ALA A 316 20.91 9.93 12.80
CA ALA A 316 21.78 8.77 13.04
C ALA A 316 21.13 7.67 13.89
N SER A 317 19.92 7.21 13.52
CA SER A 317 19.44 5.84 13.77
C SER A 317 17.96 5.74 13.36
N ALA A 318 17.66 4.93 12.34
CA ALA A 318 16.28 4.54 12.00
C ALA A 318 15.63 3.64 13.07
N ALA A 319 16.39 3.29 14.12
CA ALA A 319 15.98 2.48 15.27
C ALA A 319 15.91 3.32 16.57
N SER A 320 15.62 4.63 16.46
CA SER A 320 15.24 5.40 17.65
C SER A 320 13.91 4.87 18.19
N ALA A 321 13.85 4.61 19.50
CA ALA A 321 12.61 4.24 20.19
C ALA A 321 11.47 5.28 20.02
N ASP A 322 11.79 6.47 19.51
CA ASP A 322 10.85 7.57 19.24
C ASP A 322 10.31 7.62 17.79
N ALA A 323 10.65 6.65 16.94
CA ALA A 323 10.18 6.61 15.56
C ALA A 323 8.65 6.46 15.49
N ARG A 324 7.97 7.49 14.99
CA ARG A 324 6.52 7.45 14.78
C ARG A 324 6.22 6.77 13.45
N TRP A 325 5.82 5.50 13.51
CA TRP A 325 5.41 4.70 12.35
C TRP A 325 4.00 5.05 11.88
N LEU A 326 3.83 5.18 10.57
CA LEU A 326 2.57 5.48 9.90
C LEU A 326 2.44 4.65 8.62
N LEU A 327 1.20 4.36 8.25
CA LEU A 327 0.86 3.75 6.97
C LEU A 327 0.69 4.84 5.89
N ILE A 328 1.11 4.53 4.67
CA ILE A 328 0.89 5.35 3.47
C ILE A 328 0.07 4.57 2.45
N ASP A 329 -0.13 5.19 1.27
CA ASP A 329 -0.73 4.55 0.11
C ASP A 329 -2.21 4.14 0.29
N VAL A 330 -3.06 5.16 0.42
CA VAL A 330 -4.50 5.02 0.70
C VAL A 330 -5.35 4.69 -0.53
N ASP A 331 -4.74 4.32 -1.65
CA ASP A 331 -5.42 4.10 -2.93
C ASP A 331 -6.33 2.87 -2.94
N ASP A 332 -6.14 1.95 -1.99
CA ASP A 332 -6.95 0.75 -1.82
C ASP A 332 -7.76 0.75 -0.51
N LEU A 333 -7.67 1.84 0.27
CA LEU A 333 -8.33 2.03 1.57
C LEU A 333 -9.84 1.99 1.41
N GLY A 334 -10.53 1.27 2.29
CA GLY A 334 -11.98 1.24 2.26
C GLY A 334 -12.62 0.23 3.21
N LEU A 335 -13.91 0.02 3.02
CA LEU A 335 -14.69 -0.95 3.76
C LEU A 335 -14.39 -2.39 3.33
N GLY A 336 -14.09 -3.25 4.29
CA GLY A 336 -13.78 -4.66 4.03
C GLY A 336 -13.73 -5.52 5.28
N ASP A 337 -13.26 -6.76 5.09
CA ASP A 337 -12.88 -7.66 6.16
C ASP A 337 -11.40 -7.42 6.51
N PRO A 338 -11.07 -7.04 7.76
CA PRO A 338 -9.70 -6.74 8.16
C PRO A 338 -8.73 -7.92 8.12
N ALA A 339 -9.22 -9.15 7.93
CA ALA A 339 -8.36 -10.29 7.64
C ALA A 339 -7.54 -10.10 6.35
N TRP A 340 -8.00 -9.26 5.41
CA TRP A 340 -7.26 -8.94 4.19
C TRP A 340 -5.97 -8.17 4.43
N ASP A 341 -5.92 -7.31 5.44
CA ASP A 341 -4.69 -6.58 5.79
C ASP A 341 -3.66 -7.50 6.46
N LEU A 342 -4.09 -8.62 7.04
CA LEU A 342 -3.21 -9.67 7.57
C LEU A 342 -2.89 -10.76 6.54
N ALA A 343 -3.52 -10.75 5.37
CA ALA A 343 -3.39 -11.81 4.37
C ALA A 343 -1.95 -11.95 3.87
N ARG A 344 -1.19 -10.86 3.75
CA ARG A 344 0.20 -10.89 3.27
C ARG A 344 1.16 -11.56 4.24
N PRO A 345 1.27 -11.11 5.49
CA PRO A 345 2.10 -11.82 6.46
C PRO A 345 1.60 -13.25 6.71
N ALA A 346 0.29 -13.50 6.68
CA ALA A 346 -0.25 -14.86 6.80
C ALA A 346 0.17 -15.75 5.62
N ALA A 347 0.07 -15.26 4.39
CA ALA A 347 0.51 -15.97 3.20
C ALA A 347 2.03 -16.26 3.26
N TRP A 348 2.84 -15.27 3.62
CA TRP A 348 4.28 -15.45 3.78
C TRP A 348 4.63 -16.49 4.84
N PHE A 349 3.95 -16.47 5.99
CA PHE A 349 4.14 -17.48 7.02
C PHE A 349 3.75 -18.88 6.51
N ALA A 350 2.59 -19.01 5.85
CA ALA A 350 2.14 -20.29 5.28
C ALA A 350 3.06 -20.83 4.17
N THR A 351 3.78 -19.96 3.47
CA THR A 351 4.75 -20.36 2.44
C THR A 351 6.18 -20.48 2.94
N GLY A 352 6.45 -20.18 4.22
CA GLY A 352 7.80 -20.22 4.81
C GLY A 352 8.69 -19.02 4.46
N LEU A 353 8.11 -17.93 3.96
CA LEU A 353 8.82 -16.67 3.64
C LEU A 353 8.92 -15.71 4.83
N LEU A 354 8.09 -15.92 5.86
CA LEU A 354 8.11 -15.16 7.11
C LEU A 354 8.46 -16.09 8.27
N ASP A 355 9.39 -15.66 9.13
CA ASP A 355 9.78 -16.46 10.29
C ASP A 355 8.65 -16.55 11.33
N ALA A 356 8.58 -17.67 12.04
CA ALA A 356 7.55 -17.91 13.05
C ALA A 356 7.59 -16.89 14.20
N ALA A 357 8.78 -16.43 14.60
CA ALA A 357 8.94 -15.41 15.64
C ALA A 357 8.40 -14.05 15.17
N GLU A 358 8.67 -13.65 13.92
CA GLU A 358 8.16 -12.42 13.33
C GLU A 358 6.64 -12.42 13.20
N TRP A 359 6.08 -13.53 12.69
CA TRP A 359 4.65 -13.76 12.65
C TRP A 359 4.01 -13.65 14.04
N THR A 360 4.65 -14.25 15.05
CA THR A 360 4.18 -14.21 16.44
C THR A 360 4.22 -12.80 17.01
N ARG A 361 5.29 -12.03 16.76
CA ARG A 361 5.41 -10.62 17.19
C ARG A 361 4.29 -9.76 16.60
N LEU A 362 4.05 -9.86 15.29
CA LEU A 362 2.97 -9.14 14.60
C LEU A 362 1.60 -9.47 15.21
N LEU A 363 1.25 -10.76 15.28
CA LEU A 363 -0.07 -11.18 15.76
C LEU A 363 -0.28 -10.85 17.24
N THR A 364 0.76 -10.98 18.06
CA THR A 364 0.68 -10.65 19.48
C THR A 364 0.40 -9.17 19.67
N ALA A 365 1.12 -8.30 18.96
CA ALA A 365 0.88 -6.86 19.02
C ALA A 365 -0.51 -6.47 18.47
N TYR A 366 -0.93 -7.07 17.37
CA TYR A 366 -2.26 -6.86 16.79
C TYR A 366 -3.37 -7.22 17.79
N ARG A 367 -3.28 -8.40 18.41
CA ARG A 367 -4.26 -8.85 19.42
C ARG A 367 -4.22 -8.00 20.68
N ALA A 368 -3.03 -7.67 21.17
CA ALA A 368 -2.86 -6.80 22.35
C ALA A 368 -3.47 -5.41 22.15
N ALA A 369 -3.45 -4.91 20.91
CA ALA A 369 -4.07 -3.64 20.53
C ALA A 369 -5.58 -3.76 20.23
N GLY A 370 -6.21 -4.94 20.41
CA GLY A 370 -7.66 -5.14 20.22
C GLY A 370 -8.07 -5.48 18.78
N GLY A 371 -7.15 -5.94 17.95
CA GLY A 371 -7.40 -6.24 16.54
C GLY A 371 -8.48 -7.33 16.32
N PRO A 372 -9.51 -7.08 15.48
CA PRO A 372 -10.69 -7.95 15.38
C PRO A 372 -10.51 -9.19 14.50
N ALA A 373 -9.54 -9.22 13.57
CA ALA A 373 -9.48 -10.21 12.50
C ALA A 373 -8.78 -11.54 12.84
N ALA A 374 -8.09 -11.63 13.99
CA ALA A 374 -7.24 -12.77 14.33
C ALA A 374 -7.75 -13.57 15.55
N GLY A 375 -8.96 -13.27 16.04
CA GLY A 375 -9.51 -13.83 17.28
C GLY A 375 -8.75 -13.38 18.55
N VAL A 376 -9.37 -13.56 19.71
CA VAL A 376 -8.83 -13.10 21.01
C VAL A 376 -7.71 -14.01 21.55
N ALA A 377 -7.78 -15.32 21.29
CA ALA A 377 -6.77 -16.31 21.67
C ALA A 377 -6.88 -17.55 20.77
N GLY A 378 -5.75 -18.23 20.55
CA GLY A 378 -5.70 -19.49 19.81
C GLY A 378 -5.39 -19.35 18.31
N ASP A 379 -5.90 -20.29 17.54
CA ASP A 379 -5.62 -20.43 16.11
C ASP A 379 -6.24 -19.26 15.28
N PRO A 380 -5.43 -18.45 14.57
CA PRO A 380 -5.96 -17.37 13.72
C PRO A 380 -6.52 -17.88 12.38
N TRP A 381 -6.20 -19.10 11.95
CA TRP A 381 -6.50 -19.60 10.61
C TRP A 381 -7.98 -19.67 10.22
N PRO A 382 -8.94 -19.93 11.14
CA PRO A 382 -10.36 -19.88 10.78
C PRO A 382 -10.81 -18.57 10.14
N HIS A 383 -10.12 -17.46 10.43
CA HIS A 383 -10.39 -16.14 9.85
C HIS A 383 -9.42 -15.79 8.72
N LEU A 384 -8.16 -16.24 8.80
CA LEU A 384 -7.10 -15.82 7.87
C LEU A 384 -6.90 -16.74 6.66
N ASP A 385 -7.39 -17.99 6.68
CA ASP A 385 -7.10 -18.97 5.62
C ASP A 385 -7.51 -18.48 4.23
N ILE A 386 -8.77 -18.04 4.06
CA ILE A 386 -9.26 -17.64 2.74
C ILE A 386 -8.54 -16.39 2.21
N PRO A 387 -8.39 -15.28 2.96
CA PRO A 387 -7.62 -14.13 2.50
C PRO A 387 -6.15 -14.47 2.21
N ALA A 388 -5.50 -15.28 3.05
CA ALA A 388 -4.11 -15.69 2.83
C ALA A 388 -3.96 -16.49 1.52
N ARG A 389 -4.82 -17.48 1.28
CA ARG A 389 -4.81 -18.26 0.04
C ARG A 389 -5.13 -17.41 -1.20
N ALA A 390 -6.07 -16.46 -1.07
CA ALA A 390 -6.40 -15.53 -2.15
C ALA A 390 -5.20 -14.63 -2.50
N LEU A 391 -4.48 -14.14 -1.49
CA LEU A 391 -3.29 -13.35 -1.72
C LEU A 391 -2.12 -14.20 -2.27
N THR A 392 -1.96 -15.45 -1.85
CA THR A 392 -1.00 -16.38 -2.48
C THR A 392 -1.27 -16.52 -3.98
N VAL A 393 -2.54 -16.70 -4.38
CA VAL A 393 -2.95 -16.76 -5.79
C VAL A 393 -2.64 -15.45 -6.52
N GLN A 394 -2.98 -14.30 -5.92
CA GLN A 394 -2.68 -12.99 -6.50
C GLN A 394 -1.17 -12.77 -6.68
N SER A 395 -0.37 -13.04 -5.65
CA SER A 395 1.09 -12.87 -5.69
C SER A 395 1.73 -13.79 -6.72
N ALA A 396 1.31 -15.05 -6.81
CA ALA A 396 1.79 -15.99 -7.83
C ALA A 396 1.45 -15.51 -9.26
N ALA A 397 0.22 -15.06 -9.49
CA ALA A 397 -0.20 -14.52 -10.78
C ALA A 397 0.63 -13.29 -11.18
N LEU A 398 0.83 -12.35 -10.25
CA LEU A 398 1.61 -11.14 -10.51
C LEU A 398 3.10 -11.44 -10.69
N GLY A 399 3.67 -12.38 -9.92
CA GLY A 399 5.06 -12.83 -10.08
C GLY A 399 5.33 -13.40 -11.46
N LEU A 400 4.46 -14.27 -11.97
CA LEU A 400 4.54 -14.81 -13.34
C LEU A 400 4.52 -13.69 -14.39
N LEU A 401 3.60 -12.73 -14.26
CA LEU A 401 3.48 -11.61 -15.18
C LEU A 401 4.72 -10.70 -15.15
N LYS A 402 5.29 -10.47 -13.96
CA LYS A 402 6.50 -9.67 -13.78
C LYS A 402 7.72 -10.36 -14.39
N ALA A 403 7.93 -11.64 -14.08
CA ALA A 403 9.05 -12.43 -14.58
C ALA A 403 9.07 -12.48 -16.12
N VAL A 404 7.90 -12.69 -16.74
CA VAL A 404 7.76 -12.66 -18.20
C VAL A 404 8.08 -11.27 -18.76
N ALA A 405 7.53 -10.21 -18.18
CA ALA A 405 7.76 -8.85 -18.65
C ALA A 405 9.24 -8.43 -18.55
N ALA A 406 9.93 -8.93 -17.51
CA ALA A 406 11.35 -8.68 -17.29
C ALA A 406 12.27 -9.71 -17.99
N VAL A 407 11.70 -10.70 -18.69
CA VAL A 407 12.45 -11.79 -19.35
C VAL A 407 13.43 -12.46 -18.38
N ARG A 408 12.92 -12.82 -17.20
CA ARG A 408 13.68 -13.52 -16.16
C ARG A 408 12.91 -14.75 -15.66
N GLU A 409 13.65 -15.65 -15.03
CA GLU A 409 13.06 -16.70 -14.20
C GLU A 409 12.38 -16.09 -12.96
N LEU A 410 11.52 -16.88 -12.33
CA LEU A 410 10.92 -16.52 -11.05
C LEU A 410 12.00 -16.40 -9.98
N ASP A 411 11.83 -15.45 -9.07
CA ASP A 411 12.64 -15.41 -7.86
C ASP A 411 12.12 -16.42 -6.82
N GLU A 412 12.89 -16.64 -5.75
CA GLU A 412 12.56 -17.63 -4.71
C GLU A 412 11.20 -17.36 -4.03
N ALA A 413 10.80 -16.10 -3.83
CA ALA A 413 9.48 -15.80 -3.26
C ALA A 413 8.35 -16.09 -4.26
N GLU A 414 8.54 -15.72 -5.52
CA GLU A 414 7.59 -15.99 -6.58
C GLU A 414 7.43 -17.51 -6.79
N GLU A 415 8.53 -18.27 -6.79
CA GLU A 415 8.53 -19.74 -6.84
C GLU A 415 7.78 -20.34 -5.64
N ALA A 416 8.04 -19.85 -4.42
CA ALA A 416 7.35 -20.32 -3.22
C ALA A 416 5.82 -20.11 -3.31
N MET A 417 5.38 -18.97 -3.88
CA MET A 417 3.96 -18.67 -4.10
C MET A 417 3.33 -19.57 -5.16
N VAL A 418 4.02 -19.83 -6.27
CA VAL A 418 3.55 -20.78 -7.30
C VAL A 418 3.48 -22.20 -6.74
N ALA A 419 4.50 -22.62 -5.99
CA ALA A 419 4.54 -23.94 -5.35
C ALA A 419 3.40 -24.10 -4.33
N ALA A 420 3.06 -23.05 -3.57
CA ALA A 420 1.92 -23.04 -2.68
C ALA A 420 0.59 -23.19 -3.45
N CYS A 421 0.43 -22.52 -4.60
CA CYS A 421 -0.72 -22.74 -5.48
C CYS A 421 -0.84 -24.20 -5.95
N ALA A 422 0.28 -24.83 -6.34
CA ALA A 422 0.28 -26.23 -6.72
C ALA A 422 -0.15 -27.15 -5.55
N ARG A 423 0.36 -26.91 -4.33
CA ARG A 423 -0.05 -27.66 -3.12
C ARG A 423 -1.54 -27.50 -2.82
N MET A 424 -2.05 -26.27 -2.85
CA MET A 424 -3.49 -26.00 -2.65
C MET A 424 -4.36 -26.79 -3.63
N ALA A 425 -3.91 -26.92 -4.89
CA ALA A 425 -4.63 -27.61 -5.95
C ALA A 425 -4.38 -29.13 -6.00
N GLY A 426 -3.54 -29.69 -5.12
CA GLY A 426 -3.14 -31.10 -5.17
C GLY A 426 -2.33 -31.48 -6.42
N LEU A 427 -1.64 -30.53 -7.03
CA LEU A 427 -0.82 -30.73 -8.23
C LEU A 427 0.63 -31.07 -7.86
N PRO A 428 1.35 -31.87 -8.67
CA PRO A 428 2.77 -32.15 -8.45
C PRO A 428 3.59 -30.85 -8.45
N THR A 429 4.38 -30.63 -7.41
CA THR A 429 5.42 -29.59 -7.38
C THR A 429 6.67 -30.08 -8.09
N ALA A 430 7.44 -29.20 -8.74
CA ALA A 430 8.69 -29.58 -9.41
C ALA A 430 9.69 -30.30 -8.48
N ALA A 431 9.65 -30.00 -7.18
CA ALA A 431 10.43 -30.71 -6.15
C ALA A 431 10.05 -32.20 -5.95
N GLY A 432 8.95 -32.68 -6.53
CA GLY A 432 8.48 -34.06 -6.46
C GLY A 432 8.80 -34.92 -7.69
N MET A 433 9.36 -34.34 -8.76
CA MET A 433 9.91 -35.12 -9.87
C MET A 433 11.36 -35.45 -9.54
N GLY A 434 11.56 -36.59 -8.89
CA GLY A 434 12.89 -37.16 -8.67
C GLY A 434 13.67 -37.13 -9.98
N ARG A 435 14.89 -36.59 -9.92
CA ARG A 435 15.84 -36.62 -11.03
C ARG A 435 15.94 -38.08 -11.50
N PRO A 436 15.70 -38.41 -12.78
CA PRO A 436 15.87 -39.77 -13.24
C PRO A 436 17.31 -40.19 -12.95
N ALA A 437 17.47 -41.31 -12.25
CA ALA A 437 18.77 -41.90 -11.99
C ALA A 437 19.45 -42.13 -13.33
N SER A 438 20.58 -41.46 -13.53
CA SER A 438 21.44 -41.68 -14.68
C SER A 438 21.95 -43.12 -14.58
N ALA A 439 21.55 -43.96 -15.53
CA ALA A 439 22.13 -45.28 -15.74
C ALA A 439 23.47 -45.17 -16.47
#